data_AF-A0A6P0X950-F1
#
_entry.id   AF-A0A6P0X950-F1
#
_cell.length_a   1.000
_cell.length_b   1.000
_cell.length_c   1.000
_cell.angle_alpha   90.00
_cell.angle_beta   90.00
_cell.angle_gamma   90.00
#
_symmetry.space_group_name_H-M   'P 1'
#
loop_
_entity.id
_entity.type
_entity.pdbx_description
1 polymer ?
#
loop_
_entity_poly.entity_id
_entity_poly.type
_entity_poly.pdbx_seq_one_letter_code
_entity_poly.pdbx_strand_id
1 'polypeptide(L)'
;MKLPNSSQTPHWLQKIQYIVDPLGYLESSYQRCGEIFNAPIIGNYQRLLLVSDPKGLQQLFTRDGKEFYSPSNGLLQVLAGDHSIFCLEGDSHQRERKLLMPPFHGDKMRAYGQTICQLTEQVFNLLTPGQPSQPVVLFRKFL
;
A
#
# COMPACT_ATOMS: atom_id res chain seq x y z
N MET A 1 -14.72 24.15 13.26
CA MET A 1 -14.63 22.69 13.02
C MET A 1 -14.03 22.05 14.25
N LYS A 2 -14.65 20.99 14.79
CA LYS A 2 -14.10 20.21 15.91
C LYS A 2 -12.97 19.35 15.35
N LEU A 3 -11.77 19.49 15.89
CA LEU A 3 -10.63 18.66 15.49
C LEU A 3 -10.89 17.22 15.98
N PRO A 4 -10.56 16.20 15.17
CA PRO A 4 -10.61 14.81 15.62
C PRO A 4 -9.68 14.61 16.81
N ASN A 5 -9.95 13.57 17.59
CA ASN A 5 -9.16 13.25 18.77
C ASN A 5 -7.68 13.08 18.38
N SER A 6 -6.78 13.53 19.25
CA SER A 6 -5.34 13.39 19.05
C SER A 6 -4.72 12.75 20.29
N SER A 7 -3.75 11.87 20.06
CA SER A 7 -2.94 11.35 21.16
C SER A 7 -2.19 12.48 21.85
N GLN A 8 -2.16 12.46 23.19
CA GLN A 8 -1.36 13.40 24.00
C GLN A 8 0.14 13.04 23.98
N THR A 9 0.50 11.90 23.40
CA THR A 9 1.89 11.46 23.27
C THR A 9 2.69 12.43 22.39
N PRO A 10 3.94 12.81 22.75
CA PRO A 10 4.79 13.64 21.89
C PRO A 10 4.98 13.03 20.49
N HIS A 11 4.99 13.86 19.44
CA HIS A 11 5.03 13.39 18.05
C HIS A 11 6.24 12.50 17.74
N TRP A 12 7.43 12.83 18.26
CA TRP A 12 8.64 12.03 18.04
C TRP A 12 8.51 10.62 18.64
N LEU A 13 7.81 10.50 19.76
CA LEU A 13 7.58 9.21 20.43
C LEU A 13 6.54 8.39 19.66
N GLN A 14 5.49 9.02 19.13
CA GLN A 14 4.55 8.36 18.22
C GLN A 14 5.26 7.81 16.97
N LYS A 15 6.20 8.57 16.39
CA LYS A 15 7.01 8.13 15.24
C LYS A 15 7.86 6.91 15.58
N ILE A 16 8.55 6.91 16.71
CA ILE A 16 9.35 5.75 17.15
C ILE A 16 8.47 4.53 17.37
N GLN A 17 7.33 4.70 18.05
CA GLN A 17 6.37 3.60 18.26
C GLN A 17 5.90 3.02 16.93
N TYR A 18 5.56 3.87 15.96
CA TYR A 18 5.14 3.43 14.63
C TYR A 18 6.27 2.72 13.85
N ILE A 19 7.53 3.15 13.99
CA ILE A 19 8.67 2.51 13.31
C ILE A 19 8.97 1.13 13.91
N VAL A 20 8.91 0.99 15.24
CA VAL A 20 9.27 -0.24 15.94
C VAL A 20 8.14 -1.26 15.91
N ASP A 21 6.90 -0.81 16.12
CA ASP A 21 5.70 -1.65 16.16
C ASP A 21 4.51 -0.91 15.54
N PRO A 22 4.41 -0.88 14.19
CA PRO A 22 3.36 -0.14 13.50
C PRO A 22 1.97 -0.66 13.85
N LEU A 23 1.80 -1.98 13.99
CA LEU A 23 0.50 -2.58 14.28
C LEU A 23 0.05 -2.29 15.71
N GLY A 24 0.95 -2.44 16.70
CA GLY A 24 0.65 -2.09 18.09
C GLY A 24 0.37 -0.59 18.28
N TYR A 25 1.10 0.28 17.57
CA TYR A 25 0.80 1.71 17.54
C TYR A 25 -0.60 2.00 17.01
N LEU A 26 -0.99 1.40 15.87
CA LEU A 26 -2.31 1.60 15.26
C LEU A 26 -3.43 1.12 16.19
N GLU A 27 -3.31 -0.08 16.74
CA GLU A 27 -4.30 -0.67 17.64
C GLU A 27 -4.47 0.17 18.92
N SER A 28 -3.37 0.49 19.61
CA SER A 28 -3.42 1.28 20.85
C SER A 28 -3.91 2.72 20.61
N SER A 29 -3.66 3.29 19.44
CA SER A 29 -4.14 4.63 19.09
C SER A 29 -5.62 4.62 18.72
N TYR A 30 -6.09 3.58 18.02
CA TYR A 30 -7.51 3.35 17.76
C TYR A 30 -8.31 3.21 19.05
N GLN A 31 -7.85 2.38 19.99
CA GLN A 31 -8.52 2.20 21.29
C GLN A 31 -8.60 3.49 22.12
N ARG A 32 -7.59 4.37 22.02
CA ARG A 32 -7.53 5.63 22.79
C ARG A 32 -8.27 6.80 22.13
N CYS A 33 -8.20 6.90 20.80
CA CYS A 33 -8.64 8.09 20.07
C CYS A 33 -9.91 7.84 19.22
N GLY A 34 -10.25 6.57 18.95
CA GLY A 34 -11.39 6.16 18.12
C GLY A 34 -11.05 5.97 16.64
N GLU A 35 -12.09 5.98 15.80
CA GLU A 35 -12.03 5.62 14.38
C GLU A 35 -11.39 6.68 13.48
N ILE A 36 -11.32 7.94 13.93
CA ILE A 36 -10.69 9.03 13.21
C ILE A 36 -9.82 9.83 14.19
N PHE A 37 -8.51 9.82 13.97
CA PHE A 37 -7.58 10.51 14.84
C PHE A 37 -6.37 11.09 14.12
N ASN A 38 -5.77 12.13 14.71
CA ASN A 38 -4.53 12.70 14.21
C ASN A 38 -3.33 11.88 14.70
N ALA A 39 -2.48 11.45 13.75
CA ALA A 39 -1.29 10.64 13.95
C ALA A 39 -0.13 11.21 13.14
N PRO A 40 0.64 12.19 13.64
CA PRO A 40 1.74 12.83 12.91
C PRO A 40 2.99 11.91 12.81
N ILE A 41 2.83 10.74 12.22
CA ILE A 41 3.82 9.65 12.17
C ILE A 41 4.59 9.56 10.85
N ILE A 42 4.10 10.18 9.76
CA ILE A 42 4.74 10.17 8.45
C ILE A 42 5.25 11.58 8.10
N GLY A 43 6.48 11.66 7.61
CA GLY A 43 7.09 12.92 7.15
C GLY A 43 7.06 14.03 8.21
N ASN A 44 6.91 15.27 7.76
CA ASN A 44 6.77 16.46 8.62
C ASN A 44 5.32 16.97 8.66
N TYR A 45 4.35 16.12 8.37
CA TYR A 45 2.93 16.48 8.42
C TYR A 45 2.49 16.66 9.87
N GLN A 46 2.07 17.88 10.22
CA GLN A 46 1.50 18.17 11.55
C GLN A 46 0.09 17.58 11.71
N ARG A 47 -0.60 17.36 10.58
CA ARG A 47 -1.92 16.74 10.52
C ARG A 47 -1.88 15.59 9.54
N LEU A 48 -1.95 14.37 10.07
CA LEU A 48 -2.10 13.15 9.31
C LEU A 48 -3.24 12.37 9.96
N LEU A 49 -4.39 12.36 9.29
CA LEU A 49 -5.57 11.71 9.83
C LEU A 49 -5.57 10.25 9.42
N LEU A 50 -5.60 9.37 10.41
CA LEU A 50 -5.92 7.96 10.21
C LEU A 50 -7.44 7.81 10.30
N VAL A 51 -8.02 7.17 9.30
CA VAL A 51 -9.47 6.99 9.14
C VAL A 51 -9.74 5.50 9.01
N SER A 52 -10.43 4.93 9.98
CA SER A 52 -10.95 3.55 9.96
C SER A 52 -12.48 3.48 10.02
N ASP A 53 -13.17 4.60 10.21
CA ASP A 53 -14.64 4.68 10.15
C ASP A 53 -15.15 4.27 8.76
N PRO A 54 -15.98 3.22 8.64
CA PRO A 54 -16.52 2.77 7.36
C PRO A 54 -17.27 3.86 6.59
N LYS A 55 -17.97 4.77 7.28
CA LYS A 55 -18.70 5.87 6.62
C LYS A 55 -17.74 6.92 6.08
N GLY A 56 -16.73 7.30 6.86
CA GLY A 56 -15.65 8.17 6.44
C GLY A 56 -14.88 7.60 5.25
N LEU A 57 -14.54 6.31 5.28
CA LEU A 57 -13.91 5.62 4.16
C LEU A 57 -14.81 5.62 2.91
N GLN A 58 -16.11 5.32 3.06
CA GLN A 58 -17.05 5.38 1.94
C GLN A 58 -17.05 6.78 1.30
N GLN A 59 -17.08 7.85 2.11
CA GLN A 59 -17.03 9.22 1.60
C GLN A 59 -15.70 9.53 0.90
N LEU A 60 -14.56 9.07 1.45
CA LEU A 60 -13.24 9.27 0.84
C LEU A 60 -13.13 8.55 -0.51
N PHE A 61 -13.65 7.33 -0.63
CA PHE A 61 -13.55 6.52 -1.86
C PHE A 61 -14.61 6.82 -2.92
N THR A 62 -15.68 7.55 -2.59
CA THR A 62 -16.78 7.87 -3.54
C THR A 62 -16.78 9.31 -4.03
N ARG A 63 -16.04 10.21 -3.37
CA ARG A 63 -15.86 11.60 -3.84
C ARG A 63 -15.08 11.65 -5.15
N ASP A 64 -15.27 12.74 -5.89
CA ASP A 64 -14.53 12.98 -7.12
C ASP A 64 -13.02 13.04 -6.79
N GLY A 65 -12.21 12.32 -7.58
CA GLY A 65 -10.76 12.26 -7.42
C GLY A 65 -10.04 13.61 -7.61
N LYS A 66 -10.78 14.68 -7.94
CA LYS A 66 -10.29 16.06 -7.96
C LYS A 66 -10.27 16.72 -6.58
N GLU A 67 -11.00 16.19 -5.59
CA GLU A 67 -11.05 16.75 -4.23
C GLU A 67 -9.89 16.26 -3.34
N PHE A 68 -9.29 15.12 -3.67
CA PHE A 68 -8.19 14.51 -2.92
C PHE A 68 -7.01 14.22 -3.83
N TYR A 69 -5.84 14.67 -3.40
CA TYR A 69 -4.57 14.42 -4.09
C TYR A 69 -3.83 13.29 -3.38
N SER A 70 -3.30 12.34 -4.15
CA SER A 70 -2.41 11.32 -3.62
C SER A 70 -0.98 11.84 -3.74
N PRO A 71 -0.31 12.23 -2.64
CA PRO A 71 1.04 12.76 -2.73
C PRO A 71 1.96 11.76 -3.45
N SER A 72 2.77 12.27 -4.38
CA SER A 72 3.71 11.43 -5.11
C SER A 72 4.70 10.79 -4.14
N ASN A 73 4.92 9.49 -4.31
CA ASN A 73 5.97 8.79 -3.57
C ASN A 73 7.29 8.98 -4.31
N GLY A 74 8.15 9.88 -3.81
CA GLY A 74 9.45 10.17 -4.43
C GLY A 74 10.33 8.93 -4.63
N LEU A 75 10.18 7.88 -3.81
CA LEU A 75 10.87 6.61 -4.03
C LEU A 75 10.39 5.87 -5.28
N LEU A 76 9.07 5.87 -5.55
CA LEU A 76 8.52 5.25 -6.76
C LEU A 76 8.92 6.05 -8.00
N GLN A 77 9.01 7.36 -7.89
CA GLN A 77 9.44 8.24 -8.98
C GLN A 77 10.88 7.94 -9.43
N VAL A 78 11.81 7.73 -8.49
CA VAL A 78 13.20 7.34 -8.79
C VAL A 78 13.29 5.98 -9.50
N LEU A 79 12.42 5.03 -9.13
CA LEU A 79 12.45 3.67 -9.67
C LEU A 79 11.72 3.53 -11.01
N ALA A 80 10.59 4.21 -11.18
CA ALA A 80 9.67 4.01 -12.30
C ALA A 80 9.59 5.20 -13.26
N GLY A 81 10.18 6.34 -12.91
CA GLY A 81 10.17 7.57 -13.70
C GLY A 81 8.91 8.41 -13.55
N ASP A 82 9.01 9.67 -13.95
CA ASP A 82 7.97 10.71 -13.77
C ASP A 82 6.67 10.41 -14.52
N HIS A 83 6.72 9.59 -15.56
CA HIS A 83 5.57 9.20 -16.38
C HIS A 83 4.99 7.83 -15.99
N SER A 84 5.47 7.23 -14.90
CA SER A 84 4.89 6.00 -14.38
C SER A 84 3.45 6.21 -13.94
N ILE A 85 2.59 5.20 -14.14
CA ILE A 85 1.25 5.17 -13.55
C ILE A 85 1.27 5.38 -12.03
N PHE A 86 2.35 5.06 -11.33
CA PHE A 86 2.47 5.30 -9.88
C PHE A 86 2.72 6.78 -9.50
N CYS A 87 3.02 7.63 -10.47
CA CYS A 87 3.34 9.04 -10.29
C CYS A 87 2.33 9.97 -10.98
N LEU A 88 1.60 9.48 -11.98
CA LEU A 88 0.57 10.24 -12.67
C LEU A 88 -0.66 10.48 -11.77
N GLU A 89 -1.37 11.57 -12.01
CA GLU A 89 -2.64 11.91 -11.34
C GLU A 89 -3.76 12.20 -12.35
N GLY A 90 -5.00 12.25 -11.86
CA GLY A 90 -6.17 12.68 -12.62
C GLY A 90 -6.35 11.97 -13.96
N ASP A 91 -6.61 12.75 -15.01
CA ASP A 91 -6.89 12.22 -16.36
C ASP A 91 -5.70 11.47 -16.96
N SER A 92 -4.47 11.90 -16.68
CA SER A 92 -3.25 11.21 -17.14
C SER A 92 -3.12 9.83 -16.50
N HIS A 93 -3.37 9.75 -15.18
CA HIS A 93 -3.41 8.46 -14.48
C HIS A 93 -4.52 7.55 -15.01
N GLN A 94 -5.72 8.09 -15.20
CA GLN A 94 -6.86 7.33 -15.73
C GLN A 94 -6.58 6.79 -17.13
N ARG A 95 -5.98 7.60 -18.01
CA ARG A 95 -5.58 7.18 -19.35
C ARG A 95 -4.57 6.04 -19.30
N GLU A 96 -3.50 6.19 -18.51
CA GLU A 96 -2.46 5.16 -18.40
C GLU A 96 -3.02 3.86 -17.81
N ARG A 97 -3.86 3.96 -16.77
CA ARG A 97 -4.59 2.82 -16.21
C ARG A 97 -5.44 2.14 -17.28
N LYS A 98 -6.19 2.88 -18.09
CA LYS A 98 -7.04 2.29 -19.14
C LYS A 98 -6.22 1.51 -20.17
N LEU A 99 -5.01 1.97 -20.49
CA LEU A 99 -4.10 1.28 -21.41
C LEU A 99 -3.49 0.02 -20.78
N LEU A 100 -3.18 0.05 -19.47
CA LEU A 100 -2.57 -1.06 -18.76
C LEU A 100 -3.54 -2.14 -18.28
N MET A 101 -4.82 -1.84 -18.10
CA MET A 101 -5.79 -2.80 -17.56
C MET A 101 -6.12 -4.02 -18.47
N PRO A 102 -6.14 -3.96 -19.81
CA PRO A 102 -6.62 -5.08 -20.63
C PRO A 102 -5.90 -6.43 -20.41
N PRO A 103 -4.56 -6.51 -20.25
CA PRO A 103 -3.87 -7.75 -19.89
C PRO A 103 -4.31 -8.34 -18.54
N PHE A 104 -4.84 -7.53 -17.63
CA PHE A 104 -5.25 -7.97 -16.29
C PHE A 104 -6.72 -8.42 -16.19
N HIS A 105 -7.38 -8.76 -17.31
CA HIS A 105 -8.77 -9.21 -17.31
C HIS A 105 -9.00 -10.47 -18.14
N GLY A 106 -10.09 -11.17 -17.84
CA GLY A 106 -10.65 -12.25 -18.66
C GLY A 106 -9.65 -13.36 -18.98
N ASP A 107 -9.54 -13.69 -20.26
CA ASP A 107 -8.75 -14.82 -20.76
C ASP A 107 -7.25 -14.68 -20.48
N LYS A 108 -6.73 -13.45 -20.50
CA LYS A 108 -5.30 -13.21 -20.21
C LYS A 108 -4.97 -13.55 -18.76
N MET A 109 -5.82 -13.18 -17.81
CA MET A 109 -5.62 -13.54 -16.40
C MET A 109 -5.70 -15.05 -16.18
N ARG A 110 -6.59 -15.75 -16.90
CA ARG A 110 -6.67 -17.22 -16.85
C ARG A 110 -5.38 -17.88 -17.36
N ALA A 111 -4.83 -17.38 -18.47
CA ALA A 111 -3.56 -17.85 -19.00
C ALA A 111 -2.40 -17.57 -18.03
N TYR A 112 -2.32 -16.37 -17.45
CA TYR A 112 -1.31 -16.06 -16.42
C TYR A 112 -1.41 -16.98 -15.21
N GLY A 113 -2.63 -17.29 -14.74
CA GLY A 113 -2.84 -18.25 -13.66
C GLY A 113 -2.25 -19.62 -13.99
N GLN A 114 -2.49 -20.14 -15.19
CA GLN A 114 -1.91 -21.40 -15.65
C GLN A 114 -0.38 -21.35 -15.70
N THR A 115 0.20 -20.27 -16.25
CA THR A 115 1.65 -20.08 -16.30
C THR A 115 2.26 -20.01 -14.89
N ILE A 116 1.62 -19.30 -13.95
CA ILE A 116 2.08 -19.21 -12.57
C ILE A 116 2.08 -20.59 -11.91
N CYS A 117 1.02 -21.39 -12.08
CA CYS A 117 0.98 -22.76 -11.58
C CYS A 117 2.10 -23.61 -12.16
N GLN A 118 2.29 -23.59 -13.47
CA GLN A 118 3.34 -24.36 -14.16
C GLN A 118 4.75 -23.96 -13.68
N LEU A 119 5.04 -22.67 -13.59
CA LEU A 119 6.33 -22.19 -13.09
C LEU A 119 6.55 -22.58 -11.63
N THR A 120 5.50 -22.51 -10.82
CA THR A 120 5.56 -22.93 -9.41
C THR A 120 5.89 -24.42 -9.32
N GLU A 121 5.23 -25.29 -10.07
CA GLU A 121 5.54 -26.72 -10.11
C GLU A 121 6.98 -26.99 -10.55
N GLN A 122 7.45 -26.29 -11.59
CA GLN A 122 8.84 -26.40 -12.05
C GLN A 122 9.84 -26.00 -10.96
N VAL A 123 9.59 -24.90 -10.26
CA VAL A 123 10.44 -24.43 -9.16
C VAL A 123 10.44 -25.43 -8.00
N PHE A 124 9.27 -25.96 -7.62
CA PHE A 124 9.14 -26.91 -6.52
C PHE A 124 9.79 -28.27 -6.81
N ASN A 125 9.80 -28.71 -8.07
CA ASN A 125 10.50 -29.94 -8.47
C ASN A 125 12.03 -29.86 -8.30
N LEU A 126 12.60 -28.66 -8.15
CA LEU A 126 14.02 -28.46 -7.84
C LEU A 126 14.32 -28.55 -6.34
N LEU A 127 13.30 -28.73 -5.49
CA LEU A 127 13.45 -28.75 -4.05
C LEU A 127 13.41 -30.18 -3.51
N THR A 128 14.28 -30.45 -2.55
CA THR A 128 14.29 -31.72 -1.82
C THR A 128 13.32 -31.63 -0.63
N PRO A 129 12.34 -32.53 -0.52
CA PRO A 129 11.43 -32.57 0.63
C PRO A 129 12.18 -32.62 1.96
N GLY A 130 11.73 -31.83 2.94
CA GLY A 130 12.32 -31.79 4.28
C GLY A 130 13.60 -30.97 4.41
N GLN A 131 14.15 -30.43 3.32
CA GLN A 131 15.27 -29.49 3.41
C GLN A 131 14.77 -28.04 3.49
N PRO A 132 15.27 -27.23 4.44
CA PRO A 132 14.92 -25.82 4.51
C PRO A 132 15.50 -25.09 3.29
N SER A 133 14.62 -24.60 2.43
CA SER A 133 14.98 -23.68 1.36
C SER A 133 14.75 -22.24 1.79
N GLN A 134 15.71 -21.34 1.55
CA GLN A 134 15.47 -19.90 1.74
C GLN A 134 14.57 -19.37 0.62
N PRO A 135 13.38 -18.79 0.91
CA PRO A 135 12.46 -18.31 -0.12
C PRO A 135 13.09 -17.28 -1.07
N VAL A 136 14.02 -16.47 -0.57
CA VAL A 136 14.76 -15.45 -1.34
C VAL A 136 15.74 -16.09 -2.34
N VAL A 137 16.30 -17.26 -2.03
CA VAL A 137 17.23 -17.97 -2.91
C VAL A 137 16.48 -18.67 -4.04
N LEU A 138 15.25 -19.13 -3.81
CA LEU A 138 14.36 -19.67 -4.86
C LEU A 138 14.13 -18.64 -5.98
N PHE A 139 13.85 -17.40 -5.61
CA PHE A 139 13.51 -16.32 -6.54
C PHE A 139 14.66 -15.95 -7.49
N ARG A 140 15.91 -16.04 -7.03
CA ARG A 140 17.10 -15.69 -7.83
C ARG A 140 17.48 -16.70 -8.90
N LYS A 141 17.00 -17.95 -8.83
CA LYS A 141 17.33 -18.99 -9.83
C LYS A 141 16.51 -18.87 -11.12
N PHE A 142 15.51 -17.99 -11.16
CA PHE A 142 14.53 -17.90 -12.24
C PHE A 142 14.40 -16.49 -12.86
N LEU A 143 15.27 -15.55 -12.47
CA LEU A 143 15.52 -14.28 -13.17
C LEU A 143 16.90 -14.35 -13.83
#